data_AF-A0ABC9Y4D3-F1
#
_entry.id   AF-A0ABC9Y4D3-F1
#
_cell.length_a   1.000
_cell.length_b   1.000
_cell.length_c   1.000
_cell.angle_alpha   90.00
_cell.angle_beta   90.00
_cell.angle_gamma   90.00
#
_symmetry.space_group_name_H-M   'P 1'
#
loop_
_entity.id
_entity.type
_entity.pdbx_description
1 polymer ?
#
loop_
_entity_poly.entity_id
_entity_poly.type
_entity_poly.pdbx_seq_one_letter_code
_entity_poly.pdbx_strand_id
1 'polypeptide(L)'
;MEKTMVKQAVPLQPMEDDGGAEIPPAACGGPYTRELLGKFKHETEAYRGWKQGQVAWKEYREIVQAARDQVRKAKVLIEINLARDIKGNKKSFYRYVSNKRKTRENVGPLQNETEDLVTWDMEKAELLNDFFASVFTNKGSSHNNQVTEGKGRDWENEEPPTVGEDQV
;
A
#
# COMPACT_ATOMS: atom_id res chain seq x y z
N MET A 1 -6.42 44.78 -61.38
CA MET A 1 -5.32 44.62 -60.41
C MET A 1 -5.90 44.01 -59.16
N GLU A 2 -5.93 42.68 -59.08
CA GLU A 2 -6.34 41.96 -57.87
C GLU A 2 -5.27 42.13 -56.78
N LYS A 3 -5.69 42.47 -55.56
CA LYS A 3 -4.83 42.47 -54.38
C LYS A 3 -5.04 41.18 -53.62
N THR A 4 -4.15 40.23 -53.80
CA THR A 4 -4.09 39.00 -52.99
C THR A 4 -3.55 39.34 -51.61
N MET A 5 -4.41 39.35 -50.58
CA MET A 5 -3.97 39.49 -49.19
C MET A 5 -3.27 38.19 -48.75
N VAL A 6 -1.95 38.21 -48.74
CA VAL A 6 -1.14 37.21 -48.04
C VAL A 6 -1.38 37.40 -46.55
N LYS A 7 -2.19 36.54 -45.92
CA LYS A 7 -2.26 36.44 -44.47
C LYS A 7 -0.95 35.81 -44.00
N GLN A 8 -0.06 36.62 -43.43
CA GLN A 8 1.08 36.11 -42.68
C GLN A 8 0.57 35.30 -41.48
N ALA A 9 0.97 34.04 -41.41
CA ALA A 9 0.79 33.22 -40.22
C ALA A 9 1.76 33.71 -39.15
N VAL A 10 1.22 34.23 -38.06
CA VAL A 10 1.99 34.55 -36.85
C VAL A 10 2.37 33.21 -36.20
N PRO A 11 3.65 32.92 -35.94
CA PRO A 11 4.05 31.72 -35.23
C PRO A 11 3.53 31.79 -33.79
N LEU A 12 2.75 30.81 -33.38
CA LEU A 12 2.40 30.63 -31.96
C LEU A 12 3.70 30.38 -31.20
N GLN A 13 4.03 31.29 -30.28
CA GLN A 13 5.20 31.13 -29.42
C GLN A 13 5.02 29.93 -28.48
N PRO A 14 6.11 29.23 -28.12
CA PRO A 14 6.05 28.14 -27.15
C PRO A 14 5.65 28.73 -25.79
N MET A 15 4.54 28.26 -25.24
CA MET A 15 4.15 28.55 -23.87
C MET A 15 5.15 27.81 -22.97
N GLU A 16 5.92 28.56 -22.19
CA GLU A 16 6.93 27.98 -21.30
C GLU A 16 6.25 27.07 -20.27
N ASP A 17 6.95 25.97 -19.99
CA ASP A 17 6.50 24.83 -19.20
C ASP A 17 6.63 25.20 -17.71
N ASP A 18 5.51 25.60 -17.09
CA ASP A 18 5.41 25.92 -15.67
C ASP A 18 5.53 24.64 -14.81
N GLY A 19 6.74 24.07 -14.74
CA GLY A 19 7.28 23.43 -13.54
C GLY A 19 6.41 22.42 -12.79
N GLY A 20 5.52 21.69 -13.46
CA GLY A 20 4.75 20.60 -12.87
C GLY A 20 5.41 19.28 -13.20
N ALA A 21 6.30 18.78 -12.34
CA ALA A 21 6.86 17.44 -12.46
C ALA A 21 5.74 16.38 -12.45
N GLU A 22 5.20 16.02 -13.62
CA GLU A 22 4.30 14.89 -13.79
C GLU A 22 5.11 13.60 -13.69
N ILE A 23 5.06 12.99 -12.50
CA ILE A 23 5.51 11.63 -12.27
C ILE A 23 4.69 10.70 -13.18
N PRO A 24 5.32 9.82 -13.98
CA PRO A 24 4.59 8.89 -14.84
C PRO A 24 3.63 8.01 -14.02
N PRO A 25 2.43 7.68 -14.55
CA PRO A 25 1.33 7.05 -13.81
C PRO A 25 1.58 5.60 -13.33
N ALA A 26 2.82 5.10 -13.39
CA ALA A 26 3.16 3.72 -13.01
C ALA A 26 3.28 3.48 -11.48
N ALA A 27 3.15 4.51 -10.63
CA ALA A 27 3.53 4.41 -9.22
C ALA A 27 2.38 4.07 -8.23
N CYS A 28 1.17 3.73 -8.66
CA CYS A 28 0.08 3.41 -7.74
C CYS A 28 -0.37 1.95 -7.89
N GLY A 29 0.11 1.04 -7.06
CA GLY A 29 -0.37 -0.35 -7.00
C GLY A 29 -1.79 -0.45 -6.46
N GLY A 30 -2.79 -0.34 -7.34
CA GLY A 30 -4.19 -0.67 -7.06
C GLY A 30 -4.65 -1.87 -7.90
N PRO A 31 -5.78 -2.52 -7.56
CA PRO A 31 -6.32 -3.61 -8.36
C PRO A 31 -6.90 -3.06 -9.67
N TYR A 32 -6.06 -2.93 -10.70
CA TYR A 32 -6.49 -2.44 -12.00
C TYR A 32 -7.20 -3.55 -12.77
N THR A 33 -8.46 -3.31 -13.14
CA THR A 33 -9.20 -4.15 -14.08
C THR A 33 -8.60 -4.02 -15.49
N ARG A 34 -8.72 -5.09 -16.29
CA ARG A 34 -8.21 -5.16 -17.68
C ARG A 34 -8.69 -3.98 -18.55
N GLU A 35 -9.85 -3.42 -18.24
CA GLU A 35 -10.43 -2.24 -18.87
C GLU A 35 -9.67 -0.94 -18.59
N LEU A 36 -9.12 -0.76 -17.38
CA LEU A 36 -8.31 0.41 -17.04
C LEU A 36 -6.98 0.40 -17.80
N LEU A 37 -6.43 -0.79 -18.06
CA LEU A 37 -5.20 -0.95 -18.83
C LEU A 37 -5.35 -0.46 -20.28
N GLY A 38 -6.51 -0.70 -20.91
CA GLY A 38 -6.80 -0.17 -22.24
C GLY A 38 -6.86 1.37 -22.28
N LYS A 39 -7.31 2.01 -21.19
CA LYS A 39 -7.37 3.47 -21.08
C LYS A 39 -5.99 4.09 -20.89
N PHE A 40 -5.11 3.45 -20.11
CA PHE A 40 -3.71 3.89 -20.01
C PHE A 40 -2.98 3.87 -21.35
N LYS A 41 -3.28 2.89 -22.22
CA LYS A 41 -2.76 2.88 -23.59
C LYS A 41 -3.25 4.09 -24.38
N HIS A 42 -4.54 4.37 -24.35
CA HIS A 42 -5.13 5.51 -25.05
C HIS A 42 -4.60 6.86 -24.53
N GLU A 43 -4.34 6.98 -23.22
CA GLU A 43 -3.72 8.16 -22.60
C GLU A 43 -2.26 8.32 -23.05
N THR A 44 -1.50 7.22 -23.11
CA THR A 44 -0.11 7.19 -23.58
C THR A 44 -0.01 7.58 -25.06
N GLU A 45 -0.93 7.10 -25.89
CA GLU A 45 -1.01 7.43 -27.31
C GLU A 45 -1.40 8.89 -27.53
N ALA A 46 -2.36 9.40 -26.76
CA ALA A 46 -2.76 10.81 -26.81
C ALA A 46 -1.61 11.74 -26.38
N TYR A 47 -0.85 11.37 -25.35
CA TYR A 47 0.34 12.10 -24.92
C TYR A 47 1.39 12.15 -26.05
N ARG A 48 1.67 11.01 -26.68
CA ARG A 48 2.63 10.93 -27.79
C ARG A 48 2.17 11.78 -28.99
N GLY A 49 0.88 11.70 -29.35
CA GLY A 49 0.30 12.49 -30.42
C GLY A 49 0.36 14.00 -30.14
N TRP A 50 0.09 14.42 -28.90
CA TRP A 50 0.20 15.82 -28.51
C TRP A 50 1.64 16.33 -28.56
N LYS A 51 2.61 15.56 -28.04
CA LYS A 51 4.04 15.91 -28.11
C LYS A 51 4.56 16.01 -29.54
N GLN A 52 3.97 15.28 -30.49
CA GLN A 52 4.31 15.33 -31.92
C GLN A 52 3.52 16.39 -32.69
N GLY A 53 2.65 17.15 -32.04
CA GLY A 53 1.79 18.15 -32.69
C GLY A 53 0.64 17.56 -33.52
N GLN A 54 0.39 16.26 -33.42
CA GLN A 54 -0.68 15.54 -34.13
C GLN A 54 -2.04 15.65 -33.43
N VAL A 55 -2.04 15.87 -32.11
CA VAL A 55 -3.24 15.97 -31.27
C VAL A 55 -3.26 17.35 -30.62
N ALA A 56 -4.41 18.02 -30.65
CA ALA A 56 -4.54 19.31 -30.00
C ALA A 56 -4.46 19.14 -28.47
N TRP A 57 -3.86 20.11 -27.77
CA TRP A 57 -3.77 20.09 -26.30
C TRP A 57 -5.13 19.85 -25.62
N LYS A 58 -6.19 20.45 -26.16
CA LYS A 58 -7.56 20.30 -25.66
C LYS A 58 -8.03 18.84 -25.71
N GLU A 59 -7.79 18.15 -26.81
CA GLU A 59 -8.19 16.75 -27.01
C GLU A 59 -7.42 15.81 -26.06
N TYR A 60 -6.11 16.04 -25.91
CA TYR A 60 -5.30 15.30 -24.93
C TYR A 60 -5.84 15.49 -23.50
N ARG A 61 -6.12 16.74 -23.11
CA ARG A 61 -6.64 17.06 -21.77
C ARG A 61 -7.99 16.39 -21.51
N GLU A 62 -8.88 16.35 -22.50
CA GLU A 62 -10.17 15.66 -22.41
C GLU A 62 -9.99 14.14 -22.19
N ILE A 63 -9.04 13.52 -22.91
CA ILE A 63 -8.72 12.09 -22.76
C ILE A 63 -8.19 11.78 -21.35
N VAL A 64 -7.24 12.57 -20.86
CA VAL A 64 -6.67 12.41 -19.50
C VAL A 64 -7.76 12.59 -18.44
N GLN A 65 -8.60 13.61 -18.57
CA GLN A 65 -9.67 13.87 -17.61
C GLN A 65 -10.69 12.73 -17.60
N ALA A 66 -11.10 12.25 -18.78
CA ALA A 66 -12.01 11.12 -18.90
C ALA A 66 -11.42 9.84 -18.26
N ALA A 67 -10.14 9.55 -18.48
CA ALA A 67 -9.46 8.42 -17.86
C ALA A 67 -9.46 8.53 -16.32
N ARG A 68 -9.11 9.70 -15.77
CA ARG A 68 -9.14 9.98 -14.33
C ARG A 68 -10.54 9.80 -13.75
N ASP A 69 -11.58 10.27 -14.43
CA ASP A 69 -12.96 10.14 -13.97
C ASP A 69 -13.46 8.70 -13.98
N GLN A 70 -13.05 7.91 -14.96
CA GLN A 70 -13.35 6.47 -14.99
C GLN A 70 -12.66 5.72 -13.85
N VAL A 71 -11.40 6.03 -13.56
CA VAL A 71 -10.68 5.46 -12.40
C VAL A 71 -11.41 5.80 -11.09
N ARG A 72 -11.85 7.06 -10.92
CA ARG A 72 -12.63 7.48 -9.75
C ARG A 72 -13.93 6.69 -9.62
N LYS A 73 -14.68 6.54 -10.72
CA LYS A 73 -15.94 5.78 -10.75
C LYS A 73 -15.73 4.30 -10.41
N ALA A 74 -14.73 3.67 -11.03
CA ALA A 74 -14.39 2.27 -10.77
C ALA A 74 -14.00 2.05 -9.30
N LYS A 75 -13.22 2.97 -8.72
CA LYS A 75 -12.86 2.92 -7.30
C LYS A 75 -14.08 3.00 -6.39
N VAL A 76 -14.96 3.97 -6.60
CA VAL A 76 -16.20 4.12 -5.82
C VAL A 76 -17.07 2.87 -5.93
N LEU A 77 -17.20 2.30 -7.14
CA LEU A 77 -17.99 1.09 -7.36
C LEU A 77 -17.43 -0.11 -6.57
N ILE A 78 -16.11 -0.30 -6.56
CA ILE A 78 -15.46 -1.36 -5.77
C ILE A 78 -15.72 -1.15 -4.27
N GLU A 79 -15.57 0.08 -3.77
CA GLU A 79 -15.80 0.40 -2.36
C GLU A 79 -17.25 0.14 -1.94
N ILE A 80 -18.23 0.51 -2.78
CA ILE A 80 -19.65 0.21 -2.56
C ILE A 80 -19.90 -1.30 -2.52
N ASN A 81 -19.32 -2.06 -3.44
CA ASN A 81 -19.49 -3.52 -3.48
C ASN A 81 -18.90 -4.19 -2.23
N LEU A 82 -17.72 -3.75 -1.78
CA LEU A 82 -17.08 -4.26 -0.57
C LEU A 82 -17.89 -3.93 0.69
N ALA A 83 -18.44 -2.71 0.78
CA ALA A 83 -19.27 -2.32 1.93
C ALA A 83 -20.58 -3.12 1.98
N ARG A 84 -21.21 -3.36 0.82
CA ARG A 84 -22.45 -4.13 0.72
C ARG A 84 -22.26 -5.60 1.10
N ASP A 85 -21.13 -6.19 0.70
CA ASP A 85 -20.82 -7.60 0.92
C ASP A 85 -20.01 -7.85 2.21
N ILE A 86 -20.01 -6.92 3.16
CA ILE A 86 -19.21 -7.08 4.39
C ILE A 86 -19.64 -8.30 5.21
N LYS A 87 -20.93 -8.66 5.15
CA LYS A 87 -21.50 -9.82 5.85
C LYS A 87 -21.14 -11.14 5.15
N GLY A 88 -21.10 -11.16 3.81
CA GLY A 88 -20.79 -12.36 3.02
C GLY A 88 -19.30 -12.59 2.79
N ASN A 89 -18.50 -11.52 2.73
CA ASN A 89 -17.09 -11.55 2.37
C ASN A 89 -16.25 -10.55 3.17
N LYS A 90 -16.32 -10.66 4.49
CA LYS A 90 -15.56 -9.86 5.45
C LYS A 90 -14.06 -9.77 5.10
N LYS A 91 -13.45 -10.89 4.68
CA LYS A 91 -12.02 -10.97 4.32
C LYS A 91 -11.63 -10.00 3.20
N SER A 92 -12.47 -9.86 2.16
CA SER A 92 -12.18 -8.95 1.04
C SER A 92 -12.15 -7.48 1.47
N PHE A 93 -13.05 -7.08 2.36
CA PHE A 93 -13.13 -5.73 2.90
C PHE A 93 -11.88 -5.38 3.71
N TYR A 94 -11.49 -6.22 4.68
CA TYR A 94 -10.30 -5.96 5.48
C TYR A 94 -9.02 -6.00 4.65
N ARG A 95 -8.93 -6.89 3.65
CA ARG A 95 -7.80 -6.90 2.70
C ARG A 95 -7.72 -5.61 1.88
N TYR A 96 -8.85 -5.06 1.44
CA TYR A 96 -8.87 -3.78 0.75
C TYR A 96 -8.39 -2.64 1.67
N VAL A 97 -8.90 -2.60 2.91
CA VAL A 97 -8.51 -1.60 3.91
C VAL A 97 -7.03 -1.71 4.26
N SER A 98 -6.51 -2.91 4.51
CA SER A 98 -5.09 -3.12 4.83
C SER A 98 -4.19 -2.71 3.67
N ASN A 99 -4.54 -3.07 2.43
CA ASN A 99 -3.79 -2.66 1.23
C ASN A 99 -3.82 -1.14 0.99
N LYS A 100 -4.82 -0.42 1.51
CA LYS A 100 -4.93 1.04 1.41
C LYS A 100 -4.20 1.79 2.53
N ARG A 101 -3.83 1.12 3.63
CA ARG A 101 -3.04 1.73 4.70
C ARG A 101 -1.61 1.98 4.18
N LYS A 102 -1.08 3.17 4.42
CA LYS A 102 0.25 3.62 3.93
C LYS A 102 1.42 2.93 4.64
N THR A 103 1.20 2.50 5.87
CA THR A 103 2.20 1.77 6.66
C THR A 103 2.23 0.31 6.22
N ARG A 104 3.37 -0.14 5.71
CA ARG A 104 3.69 -1.56 5.77
C ARG A 104 3.73 -1.94 7.25
N GLU A 105 3.11 -3.05 7.63
CA GLU A 105 3.13 -3.58 8.99
C GLU A 105 4.51 -4.15 9.37
N ASN A 106 5.55 -3.84 8.61
CA ASN A 106 6.89 -4.35 8.87
C ASN A 106 7.61 -3.46 9.89
N VAL A 107 8.28 -4.11 10.83
CA VAL A 107 9.24 -3.43 11.70
C VAL A 107 10.33 -2.85 10.80
N GLY A 108 10.68 -1.58 11.02
CA GLY A 108 11.77 -0.91 10.31
C GLY A 108 13.11 -1.63 10.54
N PRO A 109 14.17 -1.22 9.83
CA PRO A 109 15.50 -1.75 10.10
C PRO A 109 15.84 -1.61 11.59
N LEU A 110 16.32 -2.69 12.20
CA LEU A 110 16.76 -2.71 13.60
C LEU A 110 18.29 -2.68 13.65
N GLN A 111 18.89 -2.04 14.64
CA GLN A 111 20.33 -2.14 14.88
C GLN A 111 20.61 -3.31 15.82
N ASN A 112 21.60 -4.13 15.46
CA ASN A 112 22.11 -5.18 16.33
C ASN A 112 23.20 -4.64 17.29
N GLU A 113 23.72 -5.53 18.14
CA GLU A 113 24.79 -5.21 19.09
C GLU A 113 26.11 -4.83 18.41
N THR A 114 26.28 -5.22 17.14
CA THR A 114 27.45 -4.89 16.30
C THR A 114 27.23 -3.59 15.51
N GLU A 115 26.17 -2.83 15.83
CA GLU A 115 25.72 -1.59 15.16
C GLU A 115 25.28 -1.77 13.68
N ASP A 116 25.17 -3.00 13.18
CA ASP A 116 24.69 -3.28 11.82
C ASP A 116 23.16 -3.17 11.71
N LEU A 117 22.70 -2.66 10.57
CA LEU A 117 21.26 -2.56 10.26
C LEU A 117 20.72 -3.89 9.73
N VAL A 118 19.87 -4.52 10.52
CA VAL A 118 19.14 -5.73 10.20
C VAL A 118 17.87 -5.38 9.44
N THR A 119 17.80 -5.81 8.17
CA THR A 119 16.63 -5.57 7.31
C THR A 119 15.77 -6.80 7.09
N TRP A 120 16.31 -8.01 7.27
CA TRP A 120 15.60 -9.28 7.07
C TRP A 120 14.65 -9.59 8.22
N ASP A 121 13.45 -10.08 7.89
CA ASP A 121 12.39 -10.29 8.90
C ASP A 121 12.72 -11.40 9.90
N MET A 122 13.46 -12.43 9.48
CA MET A 122 13.90 -13.52 10.35
C MET A 122 14.91 -13.03 11.41
N GLU A 123 15.95 -12.33 10.96
CA GLU A 123 16.97 -11.76 11.85
C GLU A 123 16.38 -10.71 12.80
N LYS A 124 15.43 -9.88 12.35
CA LYS A 124 14.71 -8.95 13.23
C LYS A 124 13.91 -9.68 14.31
N ALA A 125 13.31 -10.83 13.99
CA ALA A 125 12.54 -11.62 14.95
C ALA A 125 13.45 -12.26 16.01
N GLU A 126 14.61 -12.80 15.60
CA GLU A 126 15.63 -13.33 16.51
C GLU A 126 16.15 -12.25 17.47
N LEU A 127 16.54 -11.09 16.95
CA LEU A 127 17.03 -9.96 17.74
C LEU A 127 16.00 -9.48 18.77
N LEU A 128 14.73 -9.36 18.37
CA LEU A 128 13.66 -8.99 19.29
C LEU A 128 13.43 -10.06 20.36
N ASN A 129 13.51 -11.34 20.00
CA ASN A 129 13.36 -12.45 20.91
C ASN A 129 14.49 -12.48 21.97
N ASP A 130 15.73 -12.27 21.54
CA ASP A 130 16.89 -12.21 22.43
C ASP A 130 16.83 -11.01 23.38
N PHE A 131 16.42 -9.84 22.87
CA PHE A 131 16.18 -8.65 23.69
C PHE A 131 15.09 -8.92 24.74
N PHE A 132 13.98 -9.54 24.33
CA PHE A 132 12.89 -9.87 25.25
C PHE A 132 13.38 -10.84 26.33
N ALA A 133 14.08 -11.92 25.96
CA ALA A 133 14.65 -12.88 26.91
C ALA A 133 15.62 -12.23 27.91
N SER A 134 16.46 -11.29 27.46
CA SER A 134 17.39 -10.54 28.32
C SER A 134 16.68 -9.75 29.42
N VAL A 135 15.55 -9.09 29.10
CA VAL A 135 14.75 -8.32 30.08
C VAL A 135 14.18 -9.22 31.20
N PHE A 136 13.82 -10.47 30.87
CA PHE A 136 13.29 -11.42 31.86
C PHE A 136 14.37 -12.25 32.55
N THR A 137 15.61 -12.20 32.07
CA THR A 137 16.74 -12.88 32.71
C THR A 137 17.39 -11.93 33.72
N ASN A 138 16.71 -11.71 34.85
CA ASN A 138 17.34 -11.04 36.00
C ASN A 138 18.54 -11.90 36.45
N LYS A 139 19.76 -11.34 36.38
CA LYS A 139 20.93 -11.92 37.08
C LYS A 139 20.65 -11.83 38.57
N GLY A 140 19.97 -12.85 39.10
CA GLY A 140 19.87 -13.14 40.52
C GLY A 140 21.24 -13.50 41.09
N SER A 141 22.14 -12.52 41.16
CA SER A 141 23.36 -12.62 41.94
C SER A 141 23.00 -12.29 43.39
N SER A 142 22.46 -13.27 44.10
CA SER A 142 22.56 -13.29 45.55
C SER A 142 23.11 -14.65 45.96
N HIS A 143 24.42 -14.66 46.20
CA HIS A 143 25.15 -15.50 47.15
C HIS A 143 24.66 -16.94 47.32
N ASN A 144 25.52 -17.87 46.86
CA ASN A 144 25.73 -19.23 47.36
C ASN A 144 24.73 -19.67 48.44
N ASN A 145 23.81 -20.58 48.11
CA ASN A 145 23.42 -21.65 49.02
C ASN A 145 22.68 -22.76 48.25
N GLN A 146 23.44 -23.84 48.02
CA GLN A 146 23.06 -25.25 48.10
C GLN A 146 21.70 -25.73 47.55
N VAL A 147 21.84 -26.57 46.51
CA VAL A 147 20.97 -27.63 45.99
C VAL A 147 19.86 -28.08 46.94
N THR A 148 18.62 -28.02 46.47
CA THR A 148 17.67 -29.14 46.62
C THR A 148 16.86 -29.29 45.34
N GLU A 149 16.87 -30.52 44.85
CA GLU A 149 16.22 -31.04 43.66
C GLU A 149 14.69 -30.92 43.78
N GLY A 150 14.08 -30.10 42.93
CA GLY A 150 12.65 -29.82 42.92
C GLY A 150 11.98 -30.36 41.66
N LYS A 151 11.67 -31.65 41.70
CA LYS A 151 10.72 -32.42 40.88
C LYS A 151 9.87 -31.60 39.88
N GLY A 152 10.03 -31.90 38.58
CA GLY A 152 9.17 -31.40 37.51
C GLY A 152 7.70 -31.70 37.79
N ARG A 153 6.85 -30.69 37.61
CA ARG A 153 5.40 -30.86 37.61
C ARG A 153 4.93 -31.01 36.17
N ASP A 154 4.48 -32.22 35.88
CA ASP A 154 3.60 -32.58 34.78
C ASP A 154 2.48 -31.56 34.65
N TRP A 155 2.32 -30.99 33.47
CA TRP A 155 1.17 -30.18 33.10
C TRP A 155 0.16 -31.10 32.40
N GLU A 156 -0.60 -31.84 33.18
CA GLU A 156 -1.80 -32.51 32.68
C GLU A 156 -2.96 -32.28 33.64
N ASN A 157 -4.12 -31.98 33.03
CA ASN A 157 -5.48 -31.93 33.57
C ASN A 157 -5.96 -30.56 34.11
N GLU A 158 -6.41 -29.70 33.21
CA GLU A 158 -7.59 -28.86 33.48
C GLU A 158 -8.66 -29.17 32.43
N GLU A 159 -9.70 -29.89 32.86
CA GLU A 159 -10.95 -30.05 32.14
C GLU A 159 -11.84 -28.81 32.43
N PRO A 160 -12.49 -28.20 31.43
CA PRO A 160 -13.23 -26.95 31.63
C PRO A 160 -14.50 -27.16 32.47
N PRO A 161 -14.90 -26.21 33.33
CA PRO A 161 -16.10 -26.35 34.14
C PRO A 161 -17.34 -26.32 33.24
N THR A 162 -18.13 -27.38 33.31
CA THR A 162 -19.44 -27.50 32.68
C THR A 162 -20.40 -26.51 33.36
N VAL A 163 -20.88 -25.52 32.60
CA VAL A 163 -21.92 -24.60 33.06
C VAL A 163 -23.24 -25.36 33.05
N GLY A 164 -23.85 -25.54 34.23
CA GLY A 164 -25.20 -26.05 34.37
C GLY A 164 -26.20 -24.92 34.15
N GLU A 165 -27.13 -25.13 33.21
CA GLU A 165 -28.30 -24.30 32.99
C GLU A 165 -29.24 -24.45 34.19
N ASP A 166 -29.67 -23.35 34.80
CA ASP A 166 -30.81 -23.33 35.73
C ASP A 166 -31.86 -22.37 35.17
N GLN A 167 -33.04 -22.91 34.89
CA GLN A 167 -34.22 -22.15 34.47
C GLN A 167 -35.10 -21.86 35.68
N VAL A 168 -35.68 -20.66 35.68
CA VAL A 168 -36.97 -20.35 36.33
C VAL A 168 -37.83 -19.60 35.33
#